data_AF-A0A936B7L8-F1
#
_entry.id   AF-A0A936B7L8-F1
#
_cell.length_a   1.000
_cell.length_b   1.000
_cell.length_c   1.000
_cell.angle_alpha   90.00
_cell.angle_beta   90.00
_cell.angle_gamma   90.00
#
_symmetry.space_group_name_H-M   'P 1'
#
loop_
_entity.id
_entity.type
_entity.pdbx_description
1 polymer ?
#
loop_
_entity_poly.entity_id
_entity_poly.type
_entity_poly.pdbx_seq_one_letter_code
_entity_poly.pdbx_strand_id
1 'polypeptide(L)'
;MGRIVNILTAFIFIVALAFVGVVAAVVISPESFAGILPQDPTAVPPPTIAQPTVAAVAVVPTITPTPTEDLLMRPTYTPIPPPTRGEPTAVPTLRPTLTPSITPIIPTRTPTRTPTATPTASFTPGPSPTATFTISPFPFTKSSDSPIYLRNYANTAGCDWMGIAGEVLDTSGNPVADGQYRVHVWDSGIDSRVGTGTAKAYAPSGWEQFVLGEVAVRSYNIQLETNSGTAVSQVYRVQTRASCNENLLYFIFTQNR
;
A
#
# COMPACT_ATOMS: atom_id res chain seq x y z
N MET A 1 76.70 20.95 -0.56
CA MET A 1 75.36 20.94 0.06
C MET A 1 74.21 20.67 -0.91
N GLY A 2 74.08 21.37 -2.06
CA GLY A 2 72.87 21.29 -2.90
C GLY A 2 72.49 19.92 -3.48
N ARG A 3 73.46 19.05 -3.80
CA ARG A 3 73.17 17.70 -4.36
C ARG A 3 72.57 16.73 -3.34
N ILE A 4 72.96 16.84 -2.07
CA ILE A 4 72.45 15.98 -0.98
C ILE A 4 71.01 16.35 -0.64
N VAL A 5 70.70 17.65 -0.61
CA VAL A 5 69.33 18.13 -0.37
C VAL A 5 68.38 17.68 -1.49
N ASN A 6 68.82 17.69 -2.75
CA ASN A 6 67.97 17.28 -3.86
C ASN A 6 67.67 15.76 -3.86
N ILE A 7 68.64 14.93 -3.46
CA ILE A 7 68.44 13.49 -3.31
C ILE A 7 67.49 13.19 -2.15
N LEU A 8 67.63 13.91 -1.03
CA LEU A 8 66.75 13.74 0.13
C LEU A 8 65.31 14.13 -0.21
N THR A 9 65.09 15.23 -0.92
CA THR A 9 63.76 15.66 -1.36
C THR A 9 63.14 14.64 -2.32
N ALA A 10 63.90 14.14 -3.30
CA ALA A 10 63.42 13.10 -4.21
C ALA A 10 63.03 11.82 -3.48
N PHE A 11 63.81 11.41 -2.48
CA PHE A 11 63.51 10.25 -1.65
C PHE A 11 62.22 10.43 -0.85
N ILE A 12 62.03 11.58 -0.22
CA ILE A 12 60.80 11.89 0.55
C ILE A 12 59.57 11.86 -0.36
N PHE A 13 59.66 12.40 -1.58
CA PHE A 13 58.55 12.36 -2.54
C PHE A 13 58.19 10.93 -2.96
N ILE A 14 59.19 10.06 -3.18
CA ILE A 14 58.93 8.66 -3.53
C ILE A 14 58.24 7.92 -2.38
N VAL A 15 58.70 8.14 -1.14
CA VAL A 15 58.06 7.53 0.04
C VAL A 15 56.63 8.03 0.23
N ALA A 16 56.38 9.33 0.03
CA ALA A 16 55.03 9.89 0.11
C ALA A 16 54.09 9.31 -0.95
N LEU A 17 54.55 9.16 -2.20
CA LEU A 17 53.76 8.54 -3.27
C LEU A 17 53.48 7.06 -3.00
N ALA A 18 54.46 6.32 -2.49
CA ALA A 18 54.27 4.93 -2.09
C ALA A 18 53.23 4.80 -0.97
N PHE A 19 53.28 5.68 0.04
CA PHE A 19 52.31 5.70 1.13
C PHE A 19 50.89 5.98 0.63
N VAL A 20 50.71 6.97 -0.23
CA VAL A 20 49.40 7.28 -0.84
C VAL A 20 48.87 6.09 -1.66
N GLY A 21 49.75 5.42 -2.41
CA GLY A 21 49.38 4.21 -3.17
C GLY A 21 48.90 3.07 -2.27
N VAL A 22 49.57 2.83 -1.15
CA VAL A 22 49.16 1.81 -0.16
C VAL A 22 47.82 2.16 0.46
N VAL A 23 47.62 3.41 0.88
CA VAL A 23 46.33 3.86 1.46
C VAL A 23 45.20 3.70 0.44
N ALA A 24 45.42 4.10 -0.81
CA ALA A 24 44.42 3.93 -1.87
C ALA A 24 44.09 2.45 -2.12
N ALA A 25 45.08 1.55 -2.13
CA ALA A 25 44.87 0.11 -2.29
C ALA A 25 44.04 -0.48 -1.14
N VAL A 26 44.29 -0.06 0.10
CA VAL A 26 43.51 -0.48 1.28
C VAL A 26 42.05 -0.02 1.19
N VAL A 27 41.80 1.20 0.70
CA VAL A 27 40.43 1.74 0.57
C VAL A 27 39.66 1.08 -0.57
N ILE A 28 40.31 0.81 -1.71
CA ILE A 28 39.67 0.20 -2.89
C ILE A 28 39.42 -1.29 -2.68
N SER A 29 40.27 -1.96 -1.91
CA SER A 29 40.23 -3.42 -1.75
C SER A 29 40.48 -3.86 -0.29
N PRO A 30 39.55 -3.54 0.64
CA PRO A 30 39.74 -3.78 2.08
C PRO A 30 39.89 -5.27 2.43
N GLU A 31 39.25 -6.15 1.66
CA GLU A 31 39.32 -7.62 1.80
C GLU A 31 40.78 -8.14 1.68
N SER A 32 41.61 -7.50 0.85
CA SER A 32 43.00 -7.90 0.60
C SER A 32 43.94 -7.65 1.79
N PHE A 33 43.52 -6.81 2.74
CA PHE A 33 44.33 -6.38 3.89
C PHE A 33 43.74 -6.80 5.25
N ALA A 34 42.66 -7.59 5.25
CA ALA A 34 41.95 -8.04 6.45
C ALA A 34 42.81 -8.84 7.46
N GLY A 35 43.97 -9.37 7.04
CA GLY A 35 44.89 -10.11 7.91
C GLY A 35 45.96 -9.28 8.65
N ILE A 36 46.05 -7.97 8.40
CA ILE A 36 47.13 -7.10 8.93
C ILE A 36 46.61 -6.10 9.97
N LEU A 37 45.29 -5.89 10.04
CA LEU A 37 44.66 -5.06 11.07
C LEU A 37 44.52 -5.85 12.38
N PRO A 38 44.75 -5.23 13.56
CA PRO A 38 44.47 -5.87 14.84
C PRO A 38 43.02 -6.33 14.87
N GLN A 39 42.81 -7.65 14.99
CA GLN A 39 41.47 -8.20 15.12
C GLN A 39 40.86 -7.67 16.42
N ASP A 40 39.70 -7.03 16.31
CA ASP A 40 38.94 -6.60 17.47
C ASP A 40 38.59 -7.84 18.30
N PRO A 41 39.07 -7.96 19.56
CA PRO A 41 38.80 -9.13 20.39
C PRO A 41 37.31 -9.28 20.75
N THR A 42 36.46 -8.31 20.36
CA THR A 42 35.01 -8.36 20.53
C THR A 42 34.24 -8.79 19.28
N ALA A 43 34.92 -9.07 18.16
CA ALA A 43 34.28 -9.62 16.97
C ALA A 43 33.79 -11.05 17.26
N VAL A 44 32.48 -11.17 17.53
CA VAL A 44 31.79 -12.47 17.61
C VAL A 44 31.99 -13.17 16.26
N PRO A 45 32.53 -14.40 16.23
CA PRO A 45 32.67 -15.13 14.98
C PRO A 45 31.29 -15.24 14.32
N PRO A 46 31.20 -15.10 12.98
CA PRO A 46 29.95 -15.34 12.28
C PRO A 46 29.42 -16.72 12.68
N PRO A 47 28.10 -16.89 12.89
CA PRO A 47 27.55 -18.15 13.31
C PRO A 47 27.99 -19.22 12.30
N THR A 48 28.70 -20.23 12.79
CA THR A 48 28.96 -21.45 12.02
C THR A 48 27.61 -22.02 11.65
N ILE A 49 27.17 -21.77 10.41
CA ILE A 49 25.99 -22.44 9.87
C ILE A 49 26.36 -23.93 9.84
N ALA A 50 25.79 -24.69 10.77
CA ALA A 50 25.87 -26.14 10.73
C ALA A 50 25.39 -26.56 9.33
N GLN A 51 26.29 -27.17 8.57
CA GLN A 51 25.98 -27.74 7.27
C GLN A 51 24.74 -28.64 7.47
N PRO A 52 23.68 -28.48 6.66
CA PRO A 52 22.45 -29.23 6.87
C PRO A 52 22.79 -30.72 6.86
N THR A 53 22.66 -31.36 8.02
CA THR A 53 22.69 -32.81 8.11
C THR A 53 21.52 -33.27 7.27
N VAL A 54 21.82 -33.97 6.17
CA VAL A 54 20.80 -34.57 5.32
C VAL A 54 19.97 -35.49 6.20
N ALA A 55 18.76 -35.04 6.55
CA ALA A 55 17.81 -35.85 7.27
C ALA A 55 17.57 -37.12 6.46
N ALA A 56 17.73 -38.28 7.09
CA ALA A 56 17.37 -39.55 6.47
C ALA A 56 15.95 -39.44 5.94
N VAL A 57 15.75 -39.85 4.68
CA VAL A 57 14.46 -39.86 4.01
C VAL A 57 13.46 -40.60 4.89
N ALA A 58 12.51 -39.86 5.46
CA ALA A 58 11.36 -40.46 6.14
C ALA A 58 10.55 -41.23 5.08
N VAL A 59 10.50 -42.54 5.23
CA VAL A 59 9.63 -43.40 4.42
C VAL A 59 8.20 -43.06 4.82
N VAL A 60 7.49 -42.30 3.98
CA VAL A 60 6.06 -42.06 4.16
C VAL A 60 5.36 -43.39 3.89
N PRO A 61 4.58 -43.94 4.84
CA PRO A 61 3.72 -45.07 4.52
C PRO A 61 2.70 -44.60 3.48
N THR A 62 2.72 -45.23 2.30
CA THR A 62 1.70 -45.03 1.28
C THR A 62 0.37 -45.56 1.83
N ILE A 63 -0.46 -44.66 2.36
CA ILE A 63 -1.87 -44.95 2.57
C ILE A 63 -2.50 -45.12 1.19
N THR A 64 -2.63 -46.37 0.75
CA THR A 64 -3.48 -46.71 -0.39
C THR A 64 -4.91 -46.41 0.04
N PRO A 65 -5.62 -45.44 -0.57
CA PRO A 65 -7.00 -45.19 -0.22
C PRO A 65 -7.79 -46.44 -0.60
N THR A 66 -8.22 -47.19 0.42
CA THR A 66 -9.25 -48.22 0.25
C THR A 66 -10.56 -47.47 0.02
N PRO A 67 -11.25 -47.64 -1.11
CA PRO A 67 -12.56 -47.03 -1.30
C PRO A 67 -13.53 -47.69 -0.32
N THR A 68 -13.82 -46.99 0.77
CA THR A 68 -14.98 -47.28 1.62
C THR A 68 -16.20 -46.85 0.84
N GLU A 69 -16.97 -47.82 0.33
CA GLU A 69 -18.32 -47.58 -0.16
C GLU A 69 -19.17 -47.00 0.98
N ASP A 70 -19.42 -45.70 0.91
CA ASP A 70 -20.31 -44.97 1.80
C ASP A 70 -21.76 -45.39 1.49
N LEU A 71 -22.24 -46.35 2.27
CA LEU A 71 -23.61 -46.82 2.21
C LEU A 71 -24.56 -45.72 2.72
N LEU A 72 -25.23 -45.08 1.75
CA LEU A 72 -26.62 -44.66 1.80
C LEU A 72 -26.98 -43.46 2.70
N MET A 73 -26.84 -42.25 2.15
CA MET A 73 -27.91 -41.24 2.25
C MET A 73 -28.14 -40.60 0.88
N ARG A 74 -29.17 -41.11 0.17
CA ARG A 74 -29.72 -40.45 -1.02
C ARG A 74 -30.42 -39.16 -0.57
N PRO A 75 -30.16 -38.00 -1.21
CA PRO A 75 -30.95 -36.80 -0.96
C PRO A 75 -32.40 -37.03 -1.41
N THR A 76 -33.34 -36.99 -0.47
CA THR A 76 -34.77 -36.93 -0.78
C THR A 76 -35.05 -35.53 -1.32
N TYR A 77 -35.27 -35.43 -2.63
CA TYR A 77 -35.81 -34.21 -3.24
C TYR A 77 -37.24 -33.99 -2.74
N THR A 78 -37.41 -33.09 -1.78
CA THR A 78 -38.73 -32.55 -1.45
C THR A 78 -39.13 -31.60 -2.59
N PRO A 79 -40.24 -31.86 -3.32
CA PRO A 79 -40.69 -30.94 -4.35
C PRO A 79 -41.08 -29.60 -3.72
N ILE A 80 -40.41 -28.53 -4.14
CA ILE A 80 -40.81 -27.16 -3.83
C ILE A 80 -42.16 -26.89 -4.52
N PRO A 81 -43.19 -26.39 -3.82
CA PRO A 81 -44.43 -26.01 -4.45
C PRO A 81 -44.18 -24.90 -5.48
N PRO A 82 -44.86 -24.93 -6.65
CA PRO A 82 -44.71 -23.89 -7.67
C PRO A 82 -45.09 -22.52 -7.08
N PRO A 83 -44.43 -21.44 -7.50
CA PRO A 83 -44.77 -20.11 -7.03
C PRO A 83 -46.24 -19.81 -7.38
N THR A 84 -47.02 -19.46 -6.36
CA THR A 84 -48.38 -18.92 -6.54
C THR A 84 -48.27 -17.70 -7.43
N ARG A 85 -48.74 -17.83 -8.68
CA ARG A 85 -48.86 -16.71 -9.62
C ARG A 85 -49.82 -15.68 -9.00
N GLY A 86 -49.25 -14.59 -8.49
CA GLY A 86 -50.04 -13.41 -8.12
C GLY A 86 -50.82 -12.92 -9.34
N GLU A 87 -52.10 -12.64 -9.12
CA GLU A 87 -52.98 -12.00 -10.09
C GLU A 87 -52.40 -10.63 -10.48
N PRO A 88 -52.40 -10.26 -11.77
CA PRO A 88 -51.85 -8.98 -12.20
C PRO A 88 -52.69 -7.82 -11.65
N THR A 89 -52.16 -7.10 -10.67
CA THR A 89 -52.72 -5.83 -10.23
C THR A 89 -52.69 -4.82 -11.38
N ALA A 90 -53.85 -4.30 -11.78
CA ALA A 90 -53.95 -3.30 -12.82
C ALA A 90 -53.12 -2.04 -12.46
N VAL A 91 -52.10 -1.75 -13.26
CA VAL A 91 -51.34 -0.50 -13.17
C VAL A 91 -52.09 0.56 -13.99
N PRO A 92 -52.42 1.74 -13.43
CA PRO A 92 -53.04 2.82 -14.21
C PRO A 92 -52.04 3.32 -15.26
N THR A 93 -52.28 2.97 -16.52
CA THR A 93 -51.53 3.50 -17.66
C THR A 93 -52.13 4.86 -18.03
N LEU A 94 -51.43 5.95 -17.71
CA LEU A 94 -51.80 7.27 -18.23
C LEU A 94 -51.60 7.28 -19.74
N ARG A 95 -52.71 7.37 -20.48
CA ARG A 95 -52.73 7.48 -21.95
C ARG A 95 -52.40 8.92 -22.35
N PRO A 96 -51.35 9.18 -23.15
CA PRO A 96 -51.11 10.52 -23.67
C PRO A 96 -52.18 10.90 -24.70
N THR A 97 -52.86 12.02 -24.47
CA THR A 97 -53.87 12.58 -25.36
C THR A 97 -53.17 13.37 -26.47
N LEU A 98 -53.15 12.83 -27.69
CA LEU A 98 -52.69 13.53 -28.89
C LEU A 98 -53.85 14.31 -29.50
N THR A 99 -54.01 15.59 -29.12
CA THR A 99 -54.80 16.53 -29.92
C THR A 99 -54.12 17.90 -29.94
N PRO A 100 -53.34 18.24 -30.99
CA PRO A 100 -52.95 19.63 -31.21
C PRO A 100 -54.12 20.40 -31.84
N SER A 101 -54.68 21.36 -31.10
CA SER A 101 -55.61 22.36 -31.66
C SER A 101 -54.80 23.48 -32.29
N ILE A 102 -54.76 23.53 -33.62
CA ILE A 102 -54.07 24.59 -34.36
C ILE A 102 -55.08 25.73 -34.59
N THR A 103 -55.16 26.67 -33.64
CA THR A 103 -55.84 27.96 -33.85
C THR A 103 -54.77 29.02 -34.10
N PRO A 104 -54.71 29.66 -35.29
CA PRO A 104 -53.73 30.70 -35.55
C PRO A 104 -54.08 31.97 -34.77
N ILE A 105 -53.26 32.30 -33.77
CA ILE A 105 -53.36 33.55 -33.02
C ILE A 105 -52.41 34.55 -33.68
N ILE A 106 -52.95 35.64 -34.22
CA ILE A 106 -52.17 36.76 -34.76
C ILE A 106 -51.67 37.59 -33.57
N PRO A 107 -50.34 37.73 -33.34
CA PRO A 107 -49.85 38.50 -32.20
C PRO A 107 -49.99 40.01 -32.47
N THR A 108 -50.87 40.66 -31.72
CA THR A 108 -50.95 42.12 -31.63
C THR A 108 -49.69 42.66 -30.95
N ARG A 109 -48.97 43.59 -31.59
CA ARG A 109 -47.78 44.25 -31.02
C ARG A 109 -48.17 45.07 -29.81
N THR A 110 -48.06 44.48 -28.62
CA THR A 110 -48.18 45.16 -27.34
C THR A 110 -46.77 45.62 -26.94
N PRO A 111 -46.56 46.89 -26.51
CA PRO A 111 -45.24 47.33 -26.07
C PRO A 111 -44.84 46.58 -24.79
N THR A 112 -43.92 45.63 -24.93
CA THR A 112 -43.34 44.89 -23.80
C THR A 112 -42.51 45.86 -22.97
N ARG A 113 -42.94 46.11 -21.72
CA ARG A 113 -42.11 46.82 -20.75
C ARG A 113 -40.84 46.01 -20.51
N THR A 114 -39.68 46.60 -20.75
CA THR A 114 -38.38 46.04 -20.40
C THR A 114 -38.39 45.67 -18.92
N PRO A 115 -38.12 44.41 -18.54
CA PRO A 115 -38.08 44.02 -17.13
C PRO A 115 -36.94 44.77 -16.44
N THR A 116 -37.28 45.54 -15.41
CA THR A 116 -36.32 46.13 -14.49
C THR A 116 -35.57 44.99 -13.79
N ALA A 117 -34.24 45.02 -13.80
CA ALA A 117 -33.41 44.02 -13.14
C ALA A 117 -33.84 43.89 -11.67
N THR A 118 -34.42 42.72 -11.34
CA THR A 118 -34.70 42.36 -9.95
C THR A 118 -33.35 42.05 -9.29
N PRO A 119 -33.01 42.60 -8.12
CA PRO A 119 -31.75 42.29 -7.47
C PRO A 119 -31.70 40.79 -7.17
N THR A 120 -30.79 40.09 -7.85
CA THR A 120 -30.46 38.70 -7.55
C THR A 120 -29.95 38.64 -6.13
N ALA A 121 -30.59 37.86 -5.26
CA ALA A 121 -30.09 37.62 -3.91
C ALA A 121 -28.66 37.08 -4.03
N SER A 122 -27.69 37.87 -3.59
CA SER A 122 -26.30 37.45 -3.49
C SER A 122 -26.24 36.34 -2.44
N PHE A 123 -25.80 35.15 -2.83
CA PHE A 123 -25.46 34.10 -1.89
C PHE A 123 -24.25 34.57 -1.08
N THR A 124 -24.51 35.23 0.04
CA THR A 124 -23.48 35.43 1.06
C THR A 124 -23.05 34.03 1.51
N PRO A 125 -21.77 33.65 1.39
CA PRO A 125 -21.30 32.39 1.96
C PRO A 125 -21.63 32.41 3.45
N GLY A 126 -22.56 31.54 3.87
CA GLY A 126 -22.73 31.25 5.29
C GLY A 126 -21.42 30.70 5.85
N PRO A 127 -21.22 30.74 7.18
CA PRO A 127 -20.07 30.08 7.77
C PRO A 127 -20.04 28.62 7.29
N SER A 128 -18.94 28.23 6.64
CA SER A 128 -18.67 26.83 6.27
C SER A 128 -18.87 25.98 7.53
N PRO A 129 -19.54 24.81 7.45
CA PRO A 129 -19.70 23.94 8.61
C PRO A 129 -18.33 23.73 9.24
N THR A 130 -18.16 24.20 10.47
CA THR A 130 -16.92 23.98 11.22
C THR A 130 -16.82 22.47 11.41
N ALA A 131 -15.76 21.86 10.87
CA ALA A 131 -15.51 20.44 11.04
C ALA A 131 -15.55 20.12 12.54
N THR A 132 -16.58 19.42 12.97
CA THR A 132 -16.68 18.95 14.35
C THR A 132 -15.75 17.74 14.42
N PHE A 133 -14.65 17.86 15.15
CA PHE A 133 -13.72 16.74 15.39
C PHE A 133 -14.47 15.64 16.13
N THR A 134 -15.01 14.69 15.37
CA THR A 134 -15.54 13.45 15.93
C THR A 134 -14.33 12.54 16.07
N ILE A 135 -13.91 12.28 17.31
CA ILE A 135 -12.81 11.35 17.58
C ILE A 135 -13.20 10.00 16.96
N SER A 136 -12.33 9.46 16.10
CA SER A 136 -12.52 8.13 15.53
C SER A 136 -12.70 7.12 16.67
N PRO A 137 -13.64 6.15 16.58
CA PRO A 137 -13.80 5.12 17.61
C PRO A 137 -12.59 4.18 17.69
N PHE A 138 -11.66 4.27 16.74
CA PHE A 138 -10.45 3.47 16.68
C PHE A 138 -9.24 4.24 17.21
N PRO A 139 -8.26 3.56 17.84
CA PRO A 139 -7.05 4.19 18.35
C PRO A 139 -6.10 4.69 17.25
N PHE A 140 -6.23 4.21 16.01
CA PHE A 140 -5.48 4.72 14.86
C PHE A 140 -6.39 5.29 13.79
N THR A 141 -5.91 6.34 13.14
CA THR A 141 -6.50 6.93 11.93
C THR A 141 -5.47 7.02 10.81
N LYS A 142 -5.92 7.33 9.60
CA LYS A 142 -5.07 7.63 8.47
C LYS A 142 -4.50 9.04 8.64
N SER A 143 -3.20 9.23 8.37
CA SER A 143 -2.59 10.56 8.30
C SER A 143 -3.29 11.46 7.27
N SER A 144 -3.30 12.78 7.52
CA SER A 144 -3.85 13.77 6.58
C SER A 144 -3.19 13.71 5.20
N ASP A 145 -1.92 13.32 5.14
CA ASP A 145 -1.16 13.27 3.89
C ASP A 145 -1.39 11.98 3.09
N SER A 146 -2.08 10.99 3.67
CA SER A 146 -2.28 9.68 3.05
C SER A 146 -3.60 9.55 2.26
N PRO A 147 -3.65 8.74 1.20
CA PRO A 147 -2.52 8.05 0.57
C PRO A 147 -1.65 9.01 -0.26
N ILE A 148 -0.35 8.72 -0.31
CA ILE A 148 0.62 9.41 -1.15
C ILE A 148 0.95 8.48 -2.33
N TYR A 149 0.94 9.02 -3.55
CA TYR A 149 1.32 8.24 -4.74
C TYR A 149 2.73 8.60 -5.14
N LEU A 150 3.58 7.58 -5.22
CA LEU A 150 5.01 7.70 -5.45
C LEU A 150 5.44 6.78 -6.59
N ARG A 151 6.60 7.09 -7.18
CA ARG A 151 7.32 6.10 -7.97
C ARG A 151 7.93 5.09 -7.01
N ASN A 152 7.85 3.81 -7.35
CA ASN A 152 8.58 2.76 -6.67
C ASN A 152 10.08 3.10 -6.59
N TYR A 153 10.58 3.17 -5.36
CA TYR A 153 11.99 3.43 -5.05
C TYR A 153 12.62 2.32 -4.21
N ALA A 154 11.83 1.35 -3.75
CA ALA A 154 12.27 0.32 -2.80
C ALA A 154 12.93 -0.89 -3.48
N ASN A 155 12.69 -1.07 -4.77
CA ASN A 155 13.28 -2.15 -5.57
C ASN A 155 13.55 -1.69 -7.02
N THR A 156 14.14 -2.59 -7.82
CA THR A 156 14.59 -2.30 -9.19
C THR A 156 13.58 -2.68 -10.29
N ALA A 157 12.37 -3.14 -9.94
CA ALA A 157 11.41 -3.66 -10.92
C ALA A 157 10.72 -2.57 -11.77
N GLY A 158 10.88 -1.29 -11.42
CA GLY A 158 10.35 -0.20 -12.23
C GLY A 158 8.84 -0.31 -12.42
N CYS A 159 8.38 -0.27 -13.68
CA CYS A 159 6.96 -0.31 -14.05
C CYS A 159 6.34 -1.72 -13.99
N ASP A 160 7.17 -2.77 -13.92
CA ASP A 160 6.74 -4.18 -13.84
C ASP A 160 6.40 -4.59 -12.40
N TRP A 161 6.07 -3.59 -11.58
CA TRP A 161 5.73 -3.74 -10.18
C TRP A 161 4.77 -2.63 -9.77
N MET A 162 3.79 -3.00 -8.96
CA MET A 162 2.91 -2.09 -8.27
C MET A 162 2.64 -2.64 -6.88
N GLY A 163 2.63 -1.77 -5.87
CA GLY A 163 2.45 -2.16 -4.49
C GLY A 163 1.79 -1.09 -3.62
N ILE A 164 1.32 -1.55 -2.48
CA ILE A 164 0.82 -0.72 -1.38
C ILE A 164 1.81 -0.88 -0.25
N ALA A 165 2.34 0.22 0.26
CA ALA A 165 3.27 0.19 1.38
C ALA A 165 2.96 1.32 2.34
N GLY A 166 3.69 1.41 3.43
CA GLY A 166 3.61 2.56 4.30
C GLY A 166 4.17 2.28 5.67
N GLU A 167 3.70 3.05 6.65
CA GLU A 167 4.20 2.99 8.01
C GLU A 167 3.10 3.26 9.03
N VAL A 168 3.42 2.96 10.28
CA VAL A 168 2.51 3.15 11.42
C VAL A 168 3.26 3.95 12.49
N LEU A 169 2.66 5.06 12.91
CA LEU A 169 3.24 6.02 13.84
C LEU A 169 2.42 6.09 15.15
N ASP A 170 3.11 6.25 16.27
CA ASP A 170 2.52 6.49 17.59
C ASP A 170 2.02 7.94 17.76
N THR A 171 1.54 8.27 18.96
CA THR A 171 1.01 9.62 19.29
C THR A 171 2.05 10.74 19.28
N SER A 172 3.33 10.37 19.29
CA SER A 172 4.48 11.26 19.19
C SER A 172 5.01 11.37 17.76
N GLY A 173 4.44 10.61 16.82
CA GLY A 173 4.92 10.54 15.44
C GLY A 173 6.11 9.61 15.24
N ASN A 174 6.46 8.78 16.24
CA ASN A 174 7.52 7.80 16.10
C ASN A 174 7.00 6.51 15.48
N PRO A 175 7.82 5.77 14.71
CA PRO A 175 7.46 4.45 14.24
C PRO A 175 7.13 3.50 15.39
N VAL A 176 6.02 2.77 15.28
CA VAL A 176 5.69 1.69 16.21
C VAL A 176 6.69 0.52 16.11
N ALA A 177 6.72 -0.34 17.12
CA ALA A 177 7.67 -1.45 17.15
C ALA A 177 7.40 -2.51 16.07
N ASP A 178 8.45 -3.26 15.74
CA ASP A 178 8.39 -4.35 14.77
C ASP A 178 7.42 -5.43 15.22
N GLY A 179 6.54 -5.83 14.31
CA GLY A 179 5.49 -6.81 14.56
C GLY A 179 4.50 -6.41 15.65
N GLN A 180 4.45 -5.14 16.08
CA GLN A 180 3.46 -4.70 17.07
C GLN A 180 2.02 -4.74 16.50
N TYR A 181 1.90 -4.43 15.22
CA TYR A 181 0.64 -4.47 14.48
C TYR A 181 0.84 -5.17 13.13
N ARG A 182 -0.28 -5.45 12.47
CA ARG A 182 -0.30 -5.94 11.09
C ARG A 182 -1.28 -5.13 10.26
N VAL A 183 -0.91 -4.86 9.01
CA VAL A 183 -1.78 -4.22 8.04
C VAL A 183 -2.43 -5.30 7.20
N HIS A 184 -3.76 -5.33 7.24
CA HIS A 184 -4.59 -6.20 6.43
C HIS A 184 -4.96 -5.48 5.13
N VAL A 185 -4.56 -6.05 4.00
CA VAL A 185 -4.87 -5.57 2.65
C VAL A 185 -5.67 -6.65 1.94
N TRP A 186 -6.86 -6.31 1.44
CA TRP A 186 -7.70 -7.27 0.73
C TRP A 186 -8.49 -6.65 -0.42
N ASP A 187 -9.19 -7.51 -1.16
CA ASP A 187 -9.92 -7.24 -2.41
C ASP A 187 -9.01 -7.35 -3.65
N SER A 188 -9.59 -7.31 -4.85
CA SER A 188 -8.90 -7.44 -6.14
C SER A 188 -7.98 -8.68 -6.25
N GLY A 189 -8.36 -9.78 -5.59
CA GLY A 189 -7.62 -11.05 -5.60
C GLY A 189 -6.54 -11.20 -4.52
N ILE A 190 -6.45 -10.26 -3.58
CA ILE A 190 -5.52 -10.28 -2.45
C ILE A 190 -6.31 -10.39 -1.14
N ASP A 191 -5.75 -11.11 -0.18
CA ASP A 191 -6.10 -11.09 1.25
C ASP A 191 -4.82 -11.41 2.03
N SER A 192 -4.18 -10.37 2.55
CA SER A 192 -2.84 -10.47 3.16
C SER A 192 -2.73 -9.63 4.41
N ARG A 193 -1.92 -10.10 5.36
CA ARG A 193 -1.62 -9.42 6.63
C ARG A 193 -0.12 -9.27 6.75
N VAL A 194 0.36 -8.05 6.70
CA VAL A 194 1.79 -7.72 6.70
C VAL A 194 2.16 -7.04 8.01
N GLY A 195 3.15 -7.55 8.72
CA GLY A 195 3.59 -6.99 9.99
C GLY A 195 4.28 -5.63 9.85
N THR A 196 4.17 -4.77 10.86
CA THR A 196 4.99 -3.55 10.93
C THR A 196 6.47 -3.91 11.00
N GLY A 197 7.30 -3.17 10.28
CA GLY A 197 8.75 -3.35 10.27
C GLY A 197 9.27 -4.45 9.33
N THR A 198 8.42 -5.15 8.59
CA THR A 198 8.89 -6.16 7.61
C THR A 198 9.49 -5.56 6.35
N ALA A 199 9.21 -4.27 6.06
CA ALA A 199 9.69 -3.57 4.87
C ALA A 199 10.38 -2.25 5.24
N LYS A 200 11.60 -2.37 5.78
CA LYS A 200 12.40 -1.25 6.31
C LYS A 200 12.82 -0.20 5.26
N ALA A 201 12.72 -0.52 3.97
CA ALA A 201 12.95 0.43 2.89
C ALA A 201 11.95 1.60 2.90
N TYR A 202 10.77 1.41 3.51
CA TYR A 202 9.73 2.43 3.60
C TYR A 202 9.85 3.28 4.87
N ALA A 203 10.06 2.64 6.02
CA ALA A 203 10.26 3.28 7.32
C ALA A 203 10.70 2.22 8.36
N PRO A 204 11.12 2.60 9.58
CA PRO A 204 11.36 1.64 10.65
C PRO A 204 10.15 0.75 10.96
N SER A 205 8.91 1.27 10.97
CA SER A 205 7.68 0.46 11.09
C SER A 205 7.10 0.03 9.73
N GLY A 206 7.91 0.13 8.68
CA GLY A 206 7.50 -0.02 7.29
C GLY A 206 6.93 -1.40 6.97
N TRP A 207 5.89 -1.44 6.13
CA TRP A 207 5.25 -2.65 5.62
C TRP A 207 5.02 -2.51 4.12
N GLU A 208 4.97 -3.65 3.40
CA GLU A 208 4.76 -3.68 1.96
C GLU A 208 3.86 -4.85 1.58
N GLN A 209 2.89 -4.58 0.70
CA GLN A 209 2.11 -5.55 -0.01
C GLN A 209 2.26 -5.33 -1.52
N PHE A 210 2.97 -6.23 -2.18
CA PHE A 210 2.94 -6.34 -3.64
C PHE A 210 1.51 -6.60 -4.11
N VAL A 211 1.08 -5.91 -5.17
CA VAL A 211 -0.27 -6.11 -5.70
C VAL A 211 -0.31 -6.65 -7.12
N LEU A 212 0.51 -6.12 -8.03
CA LEU A 212 0.50 -6.49 -9.46
C LEU A 212 1.89 -6.32 -10.08
N GLY A 213 2.20 -7.15 -11.09
CA GLY A 213 3.43 -7.06 -11.88
C GLY A 213 3.35 -6.04 -13.03
N GLU A 214 2.41 -5.10 -12.94
CA GLU A 214 2.16 -4.05 -13.93
C GLU A 214 1.36 -2.92 -13.28
N VAL A 215 1.39 -1.73 -13.88
CA VAL A 215 0.55 -0.61 -13.42
C VAL A 215 -0.89 -0.78 -13.89
N ALA A 216 -1.82 -0.71 -12.95
CA ALA A 216 -3.23 -0.80 -13.25
C ALA A 216 -4.05 -0.05 -12.20
N VAL A 217 -5.28 0.30 -12.55
CA VAL A 217 -6.26 0.78 -11.57
C VAL A 217 -6.94 -0.44 -10.93
N ARG A 218 -6.76 -0.58 -9.61
CA ARG A 218 -7.41 -1.59 -8.75
C ARG A 218 -7.81 -0.94 -7.43
N SER A 219 -8.85 -1.48 -6.81
CA SER A 219 -9.30 -1.03 -5.49
C SER A 219 -8.96 -2.06 -4.44
N TYR A 220 -8.48 -1.58 -3.31
CA TYR A 220 -8.13 -2.40 -2.16
C TYR A 220 -8.71 -1.79 -0.90
N ASN A 221 -8.99 -2.64 0.07
CA ASN A 221 -9.29 -2.22 1.42
C ASN A 221 -8.03 -2.40 2.28
N ILE A 222 -7.77 -1.44 3.15
CA ILE A 222 -6.64 -1.44 4.07
C ILE A 222 -7.15 -1.21 5.48
N GLN A 223 -6.72 -2.03 6.43
CA GLN A 223 -7.03 -1.87 7.84
C GLN A 223 -5.82 -2.22 8.70
N LEU A 224 -5.65 -1.50 9.81
CA LEU A 224 -4.65 -1.82 10.82
C LEU A 224 -5.29 -2.73 11.87
N GLU A 225 -4.62 -3.83 12.20
CA GLU A 225 -5.06 -4.81 13.18
C GLU A 225 -3.95 -5.06 14.21
N THR A 226 -4.34 -5.54 15.40
CA THR A 226 -3.41 -6.20 16.31
C THR A 226 -2.96 -7.55 15.73
N ASN A 227 -1.92 -8.16 16.32
CA ASN A 227 -1.49 -9.50 15.94
C ASN A 227 -2.56 -10.58 16.11
N SER A 228 -3.52 -10.38 17.02
CA SER A 228 -4.67 -11.26 17.22
C SER A 228 -5.81 -11.03 16.22
N GLY A 229 -5.72 -10.01 15.36
CA GLY A 229 -6.74 -9.65 14.38
C GLY A 229 -7.82 -8.69 14.85
N THR A 230 -7.62 -8.05 15.99
CA THR A 230 -8.53 -6.99 16.44
C THR A 230 -8.30 -5.73 15.60
N ALA A 231 -9.33 -5.22 14.96
CA ALA A 231 -9.27 -3.97 14.22
C ALA A 231 -8.94 -2.78 15.14
N VAL A 232 -7.90 -2.03 14.80
CA VAL A 232 -7.45 -0.83 15.53
C VAL A 232 -7.51 0.44 14.68
N SER A 233 -8.02 0.34 13.45
CA SER A 233 -8.41 1.45 12.60
C SER A 233 -9.70 1.11 11.83
N GLN A 234 -10.34 2.13 11.26
CA GLN A 234 -11.40 1.89 10.28
C GLN A 234 -10.83 1.28 8.99
N VAL A 235 -11.72 0.72 8.17
CA VAL A 235 -11.35 0.25 6.83
C VAL A 235 -11.22 1.44 5.89
N TYR A 236 -10.06 1.56 5.22
CA TYR A 236 -9.83 2.55 4.18
C TYR A 236 -9.83 1.90 2.81
N ARG A 237 -10.77 2.32 1.96
CA ARG A 237 -10.76 1.91 0.55
C ARG A 237 -9.84 2.83 -0.25
N VAL A 238 -8.83 2.26 -0.86
CA VAL A 238 -7.84 2.97 -1.69
C VAL A 238 -7.86 2.46 -3.12
N GLN A 239 -7.26 3.21 -4.04
CA GLN A 239 -7.21 2.85 -5.45
C GLN A 239 -5.83 3.14 -6.03
N THR A 240 -5.23 2.16 -6.69
CA THR A 240 -3.94 2.33 -7.38
C THR A 240 -4.08 3.18 -8.65
N ARG A 241 -2.94 3.54 -9.25
CA ARG A 241 -2.87 4.37 -10.47
C ARG A 241 -2.31 3.57 -11.66
N ALA A 242 -2.78 3.88 -12.86
CA ALA A 242 -2.22 3.36 -14.11
C ALA A 242 -1.05 4.22 -14.61
N SER A 243 -0.14 4.61 -13.72
CA SER A 243 1.03 5.45 -14.02
C SER A 243 2.26 4.86 -13.35
N CYS A 244 3.32 4.64 -14.12
CA CYS A 244 4.59 4.15 -13.58
C CYS A 244 5.29 5.14 -12.65
N ASN A 245 4.90 6.41 -12.67
CA ASN A 245 5.41 7.41 -11.73
C ASN A 245 4.63 7.39 -10.40
N GLU A 246 3.58 6.58 -10.31
CA GLU A 246 2.65 6.47 -9.18
C GLU A 246 2.31 4.99 -8.88
N ASN A 247 3.27 4.10 -9.14
CA ASN A 247 3.11 2.66 -8.95
C ASN A 247 3.35 2.19 -7.50
N LEU A 248 3.58 3.13 -6.58
CA LEU A 248 3.62 2.90 -5.14
C LEU A 248 2.54 3.75 -4.47
N LEU A 249 1.58 3.10 -3.81
CA LEU A 249 0.61 3.76 -2.93
C LEU A 249 1.12 3.68 -1.50
N TYR A 250 1.59 4.80 -0.97
CA TYR A 250 2.13 4.91 0.39
C TYR A 250 1.04 5.36 1.37
N PHE A 251 0.82 4.60 2.45
CA PHE A 251 -0.29 4.78 3.38
C PHE A 251 0.18 4.81 4.83
N ILE A 252 -0.08 5.91 5.53
CA ILE A 252 0.39 6.16 6.88
C ILE A 252 -0.77 6.05 7.87
N PHE A 253 -0.61 5.18 8.87
CA PHE A 253 -1.46 5.16 10.06
C PHE A 253 -0.82 5.97 11.19
N THR A 254 -1.62 6.74 11.91
CA THR A 254 -1.19 7.55 13.06
C THR A 254 -2.08 7.26 14.26
N GLN A 255 -1.49 7.05 15.43
CA GLN A 255 -2.23 6.86 16.66
C GLN A 255 -2.89 8.18 17.09
N ASN A 256 -4.17 8.11 17.45
CA ASN A 256 -4.93 9.25 17.95
C ASN A 256 -4.44 9.64 19.36
N ARG A 257 -4.44 10.94 19.64
CA ARG A 257 -4.16 11.48 20.98
C ARG A 257 -5.36 11.40 21.90
#